data_AF-A0A1J5EN92-F1
#
_entry.id   AF-A0A1J5EN92-F1
#
_cell.length_a   1.000
_cell.length_b   1.000
_cell.length_c   1.000
_cell.angle_alpha   90.00
_cell.angle_beta   90.00
_cell.angle_gamma   90.00
#
_symmetry.space_group_name_H-M   'P 1'
#
loop_
_entity.id
_entity.type
_entity.pdbx_description
1 polymer ?
#
loop_
_entity_poly.entity_id
_entity_poly.type
_entity_poly.pdbx_seq_one_letter_code
_entity_poly.pdbx_strand_id
1 'polypeptide(L)'
;MPKTQINLEGWQDYRGNITGALLYVETSHQSIVPVRDQLNENGKGCFFEPNYETSTYGLISCCNAKNMNSIVKNKSRYVLFGTRYEGMSASDFKNKYVIMGYMRIDKIKDVRTRHIQKYMATPGAAEPECMQLEKDMAVWGPMYFVALEDSFVISDELLKEWDYKGRATRQLKAVFREEHLNIILGHLNSKKNMIEEYVATVEEYKEALVESDDATQST
;
A
#
# COMPACT_ATOMS: atom_id res chain seq x y z
N MET A 1 -9.67 10.75 10.00
CA MET A 1 -10.81 10.01 9.40
C MET A 1 -10.62 10.03 7.88
N PRO A 2 -11.06 9.03 7.09
CA PRO A 2 -10.90 9.07 5.63
C PRO A 2 -11.64 10.28 5.05
N LYS A 3 -10.99 11.03 4.16
CA LYS A 3 -11.56 12.20 3.46
C LYS A 3 -12.78 11.81 2.62
N THR A 4 -12.78 10.61 2.04
CA THR A 4 -13.87 10.10 1.20
C THR A 4 -14.56 8.92 1.91
N GLN A 5 -15.84 9.07 2.24
CA GLN A 5 -16.64 7.96 2.73
C GLN A 5 -16.94 6.98 1.59
N ILE A 6 -16.76 5.68 1.86
CA ILE A 6 -17.15 4.62 0.94
C ILE A 6 -18.40 3.91 1.43
N ASN A 7 -19.17 3.36 0.49
CA ASN A 7 -20.23 2.44 0.82
C ASN A 7 -19.62 1.11 1.35
N LEU A 8 -19.85 0.83 2.62
CA LEU A 8 -19.42 -0.41 3.29
C LEU A 8 -20.44 -1.56 3.16
N GLU A 9 -21.49 -1.40 2.37
CA GLU A 9 -22.44 -2.47 2.06
C GLU A 9 -21.73 -3.66 1.36
N GLY A 10 -22.04 -4.86 1.85
CA GLY A 10 -21.43 -6.11 1.39
C GLY A 10 -19.99 -6.33 1.88
N TRP A 11 -19.45 -5.46 2.73
CA TRP A 11 -18.20 -5.74 3.45
C TRP A 11 -18.47 -6.57 4.70
N GLN A 12 -17.58 -7.51 5.00
CA GLN A 12 -17.66 -8.41 6.14
C GLN A 12 -16.72 -7.94 7.24
N ASP A 13 -17.15 -8.03 8.50
CA ASP A 13 -16.27 -7.76 9.64
C ASP A 13 -15.12 -8.76 9.68
N TYR A 14 -13.92 -8.25 9.96
CA TYR A 14 -12.72 -9.05 9.99
C TYR A 14 -12.18 -9.18 11.43
N ARG A 15 -11.80 -10.41 11.79
CA ARG A 15 -11.16 -10.75 13.07
C ARG A 15 -9.85 -11.48 12.81
N GLY A 16 -8.77 -10.69 12.67
CA GLY A 16 -7.40 -11.19 12.58
C GLY A 16 -6.69 -11.33 13.93
N ASN A 17 -5.61 -12.09 13.94
CA ASN A 17 -4.59 -12.19 14.98
C ASN A 17 -3.76 -10.91 15.03
N ILE A 18 -3.16 -10.59 16.18
CA ILE A 18 -2.29 -9.41 16.38
C ILE A 18 -0.92 -9.66 15.72
N THR A 19 -0.92 -9.71 14.38
CA THR A 19 0.24 -9.88 13.52
C THR A 19 0.18 -8.91 12.35
N GLY A 20 1.35 -8.49 11.87
CA GLY A 20 1.50 -7.54 10.77
C GLY A 20 2.17 -8.16 9.56
N ALA A 21 1.47 -8.24 8.45
CA ALA A 21 2.05 -8.71 7.20
C ALA A 21 2.71 -7.54 6.45
N LEU A 22 3.98 -7.72 6.09
CA LEU A 22 4.71 -6.75 5.28
C LEU A 22 4.23 -6.82 3.83
N LEU A 23 3.91 -5.65 3.28
CA LEU A 23 3.55 -5.45 1.89
C LEU A 23 4.44 -4.36 1.31
N TYR A 24 5.25 -4.74 0.32
CA TYR A 24 6.08 -3.78 -0.40
C TYR A 24 5.21 -2.97 -1.36
N VAL A 25 5.41 -1.66 -1.38
CA VAL A 25 4.78 -0.74 -2.31
C VAL A 25 5.85 0.11 -2.99
N GLU A 26 5.73 0.27 -4.31
CA GLU A 26 6.59 1.19 -5.06
C GLU A 26 6.14 2.63 -4.78
N THR A 27 7.11 3.51 -4.58
CA THR A 27 6.87 4.90 -4.17
C THR A 27 7.48 5.85 -5.18
N SER A 28 6.79 6.96 -5.48
CA SER A 28 7.25 7.94 -6.46
C SER A 28 8.61 8.55 -6.08
N HIS A 29 9.49 8.73 -7.07
CA HIS A 29 10.78 9.39 -6.89
C HIS A 29 10.67 10.91 -6.87
N GLN A 30 9.51 11.45 -7.27
CA GLN A 30 9.24 12.88 -7.38
C GLN A 30 8.65 13.47 -6.09
N SER A 31 8.20 12.61 -5.18
CA SER A 31 7.55 13.05 -3.93
C SER A 31 8.50 12.99 -2.74
N ILE A 32 8.32 13.95 -1.82
CA ILE A 32 8.97 13.94 -0.51
C ILE A 32 8.34 12.88 0.40
N VAL A 33 7.01 12.73 0.34
CA VAL A 33 6.31 11.64 1.03
C VAL A 33 6.37 10.38 0.16
N PRO A 34 6.64 9.19 0.71
CA PRO A 34 6.69 7.96 -0.07
C PRO A 34 5.28 7.48 -0.44
N VAL A 35 4.55 8.29 -1.21
CA VAL A 35 3.24 7.97 -1.78
C VAL A 35 3.42 7.00 -2.95
N ARG A 36 2.39 6.17 -3.15
CA ARG A 36 2.27 5.25 -4.28
C ARG A 36 2.62 5.92 -5.61
N ASP A 37 3.32 5.19 -6.46
CA ASP A 37 3.81 5.69 -7.74
C ASP A 37 2.70 5.81 -8.79
N GLN A 38 2.24 7.04 -9.05
CA GLN A 38 1.23 7.30 -10.09
C GLN A 38 1.83 7.46 -11.48
N LEU A 39 3.14 7.66 -11.62
CA LEU A 39 3.87 7.77 -12.88
C LEU A 39 5.31 7.33 -12.62
N ASN A 40 5.62 6.05 -12.88
CA ASN A 40 7.00 5.61 -12.72
C ASN A 40 7.92 6.33 -13.71
N GLU A 41 9.23 6.17 -13.52
CA GLU A 41 10.27 6.81 -14.33
C GLU A 41 10.15 6.56 -15.86
N ASN A 42 9.32 5.60 -16.28
CA ASN A 42 9.06 5.27 -17.68
C ASN A 42 7.73 5.84 -18.20
N GLY A 43 7.12 6.82 -17.51
CA GLY A 43 5.81 7.38 -17.86
C GLY A 43 4.68 6.37 -17.75
N LYS A 44 4.87 5.29 -16.98
CA LYS A 44 3.88 4.24 -16.75
C LYS A 44 3.53 4.21 -15.28
N GLY A 45 2.36 4.70 -14.92
CA GLY A 45 1.85 4.51 -13.58
C GLY A 45 0.33 4.56 -13.57
N CYS A 46 -0.25 3.53 -13.00
CA CYS A 46 -1.66 3.48 -12.61
C CYS A 46 -1.71 2.69 -11.30
N PHE A 47 -0.78 2.99 -10.37
CA PHE A 47 -0.78 2.38 -9.05
C PHE A 47 -1.75 3.16 -8.14
N PHE A 48 -2.92 2.57 -7.96
CA PHE A 48 -4.01 3.17 -7.18
C PHE A 48 -4.03 2.73 -5.71
N GLU A 49 -3.09 1.86 -5.32
CA GLU A 49 -3.03 1.23 -4.01
C GLU A 49 -1.69 1.53 -3.31
N PRO A 50 -1.66 1.80 -1.99
CA PRO A 50 -2.81 1.86 -1.08
C PRO A 50 -3.70 3.07 -1.37
N ASN A 51 -5.02 2.88 -1.38
CA ASN A 51 -5.97 3.98 -1.54
C ASN A 51 -6.17 4.69 -0.19
N TYR A 52 -5.34 5.71 0.05
CA TYR A 52 -5.34 6.54 1.25
C TYR A 52 -6.69 7.26 1.45
N GLU A 53 -7.29 7.73 0.36
CA GLU A 53 -8.48 8.58 0.33
C GLU A 53 -9.70 7.90 0.95
N THR A 54 -9.80 6.58 0.73
CA THR A 54 -10.90 5.73 1.21
C THR A 54 -10.49 4.74 2.29
N SER A 55 -9.19 4.71 2.62
CA SER A 55 -8.59 3.74 3.54
C SER A 55 -8.89 2.29 3.14
N THR A 56 -8.68 1.97 1.85
CA THR A 56 -8.80 0.60 1.32
C THR A 56 -7.50 0.12 0.70
N TYR A 57 -7.34 -1.19 0.62
CA TYR A 57 -6.34 -1.81 -0.25
C TYR A 57 -6.97 -2.94 -1.07
N GLY A 58 -6.68 -2.98 -2.37
CA GLY A 58 -7.16 -3.99 -3.30
C GLY A 58 -8.58 -3.76 -3.82
N LEU A 59 -9.14 -2.56 -3.64
CA LEU A 59 -10.49 -2.21 -4.10
C LEU A 59 -10.49 -1.61 -5.50
N ILE A 60 -9.42 -0.88 -5.85
CA ILE A 60 -9.29 -0.15 -7.11
C ILE A 60 -8.52 -0.98 -8.15
N SER A 61 -7.52 -1.74 -7.70
CA SER A 61 -6.70 -2.62 -8.52
C SER A 61 -6.45 -3.97 -7.87
N CYS A 62 -6.15 -4.98 -8.69
CA CYS A 62 -5.82 -6.34 -8.26
C CYS A 62 -4.30 -6.62 -8.26
N CYS A 63 -3.44 -5.59 -8.23
CA CYS A 63 -1.99 -5.72 -8.50
C CYS A 63 -1.22 -6.58 -7.48
N ASN A 64 -1.84 -6.87 -6.34
CA ASN A 64 -1.26 -7.64 -5.24
C ASN A 64 -2.29 -8.65 -4.68
N ALA A 65 -3.21 -9.13 -5.52
CA ALA A 65 -4.33 -9.98 -5.12
C ALA A 65 -3.86 -11.25 -4.38
N LYS A 66 -2.79 -11.91 -4.88
CA LYS A 66 -2.20 -13.08 -4.20
C LYS A 66 -1.71 -12.76 -2.79
N ASN A 67 -1.03 -11.63 -2.62
CA ASN A 67 -0.49 -11.22 -1.34
C ASN A 67 -1.64 -10.89 -0.38
N MET A 68 -2.63 -10.13 -0.82
CA MET A 68 -3.76 -9.75 0.04
C MET A 68 -4.62 -10.96 0.45
N ASN A 69 -4.89 -11.87 -0.49
CA ASN A 69 -5.54 -13.14 -0.18
C ASN A 69 -4.77 -13.94 0.88
N SER A 70 -3.43 -13.97 0.79
CA SER A 70 -2.57 -14.62 1.79
C SER A 70 -2.66 -13.94 3.16
N ILE A 71 -2.65 -12.62 3.21
CA ILE A 71 -2.80 -11.83 4.45
C ILE A 71 -4.11 -12.16 5.15
N VAL A 72 -5.22 -12.14 4.40
CA VAL A 72 -6.57 -12.46 4.91
C VAL A 72 -6.65 -13.93 5.34
N LYS A 73 -6.13 -14.86 4.53
CA LYS A 73 -6.11 -16.30 4.84
C LYS A 73 -5.32 -16.61 6.13
N ASN A 74 -4.17 -15.95 6.31
CA ASN A 74 -3.30 -16.11 7.48
C ASN A 74 -3.77 -15.31 8.69
N LYS A 75 -4.91 -14.61 8.57
CA LYS A 75 -5.54 -13.84 9.63
C LYS A 75 -4.66 -12.71 10.19
N SER A 76 -3.75 -12.11 9.41
CA SER A 76 -3.03 -10.93 9.91
C SER A 76 -3.99 -9.76 10.08
N ARG A 77 -3.97 -9.10 11.24
CA ARG A 77 -4.81 -7.93 11.52
C ARG A 77 -4.24 -6.64 10.93
N TYR A 78 -2.94 -6.60 10.68
CA TYR A 78 -2.26 -5.41 10.15
C TYR A 78 -1.58 -5.69 8.82
N VAL A 79 -1.62 -4.70 7.93
CA VAL A 79 -0.75 -4.59 6.76
C VAL A 79 0.28 -3.52 7.07
N LEU A 80 1.56 -3.85 6.97
CA LEU A 80 2.68 -2.92 7.14
C LEU A 80 3.19 -2.54 5.74
N PHE A 81 3.18 -1.26 5.41
CA PHE A 81 3.57 -0.77 4.10
C PHE A 81 5.07 -0.46 4.09
N GLY A 82 5.82 -1.32 3.41
CA GLY A 82 7.26 -1.21 3.23
C GLY A 82 7.63 -0.59 1.88
N THR A 83 8.72 0.16 1.83
CA THR A 83 9.34 0.61 0.57
C THR A 83 10.85 0.59 0.72
N ARG A 84 11.56 0.60 -0.42
CA ARG A 84 12.98 0.88 -0.47
C ARG A 84 13.13 2.25 -1.10
N TYR A 85 13.51 3.23 -0.30
CA TYR A 85 13.50 4.61 -0.77
C TYR A 85 14.62 4.82 -1.80
N GLU A 86 14.23 5.30 -2.98
CA GLU A 86 15.10 5.57 -4.12
C GLU A 86 15.13 7.05 -4.52
N GLY A 87 14.32 7.88 -3.86
CA GLY A 87 14.26 9.32 -4.12
C GLY A 87 15.58 10.04 -3.83
N MET A 88 15.76 11.17 -4.52
CA MET A 88 17.00 11.96 -4.46
C MET A 88 17.04 12.95 -3.29
N SER A 89 15.91 13.24 -2.64
CA SER A 89 15.80 14.33 -1.65
C SER A 89 16.30 13.95 -0.25
N ALA A 90 16.34 12.67 0.10
CA ALA A 90 16.80 12.19 1.41
C ALA A 90 17.92 11.14 1.29
N SER A 91 19.16 11.60 1.08
CA SER A 91 20.34 10.74 0.86
C SER A 91 20.54 9.67 1.92
N ASP A 92 20.24 10.00 3.17
CA ASP A 92 20.48 9.11 4.32
C ASP A 92 19.51 7.93 4.36
N PHE A 93 18.39 8.01 3.62
CA PHE A 93 17.40 6.94 3.49
C PHE A 93 17.52 6.18 2.18
N LYS A 94 18.37 6.64 1.26
CA LYS A 94 18.59 5.97 -0.02
C LYS A 94 19.00 4.52 0.20
N ASN A 95 18.34 3.60 -0.50
CA ASN A 95 18.55 2.16 -0.41
C ASN A 95 18.20 1.49 0.94
N LYS A 96 17.69 2.23 1.93
CA LYS A 96 17.19 1.62 3.17
C LYS A 96 15.80 1.04 2.92
N TYR A 97 15.54 -0.12 3.51
CA TYR A 97 14.19 -0.67 3.58
C TYR A 97 13.49 -0.05 4.79
N VAL A 98 12.35 0.57 4.58
CA VAL A 98 11.61 1.26 5.63
C VAL A 98 10.14 0.84 5.62
N ILE A 99 9.52 0.81 6.79
CA ILE A 99 8.08 0.72 6.97
C ILE A 99 7.57 2.13 7.26
N MET A 100 6.83 2.68 6.31
CA MET A 100 6.37 4.07 6.32
C MET A 100 4.95 4.25 6.86
N GLY A 101 4.25 3.15 7.12
CA GLY A 101 2.88 3.20 7.59
C GLY A 101 2.26 1.82 7.72
N TYR A 102 1.03 1.81 8.20
CA TYR A 102 0.26 0.60 8.37
C TYR A 102 -1.24 0.83 8.10
N MET A 103 -1.94 -0.28 7.86
CA MET A 103 -3.39 -0.38 7.90
C MET A 103 -3.79 -1.43 8.92
N ARG A 104 -4.74 -1.11 9.80
CA ARG A 104 -5.48 -2.12 10.56
C ARG A 104 -6.66 -2.60 9.72
N ILE A 105 -6.77 -3.89 9.49
CA ILE A 105 -7.87 -4.48 8.73
C ILE A 105 -9.07 -4.63 9.67
N ASP A 106 -10.15 -3.94 9.37
CA ASP A 106 -11.42 -4.02 10.11
C ASP A 106 -12.51 -4.72 9.32
N LYS A 107 -12.47 -4.60 7.98
CA LYS A 107 -13.41 -5.27 7.09
C LYS A 107 -12.72 -5.83 5.85
N ILE A 108 -13.33 -6.86 5.28
CA ILE A 108 -12.90 -7.52 4.03
C ILE A 108 -14.06 -7.64 3.05
N LYS A 109 -13.75 -7.67 1.74
CA LYS A 109 -14.73 -7.91 0.69
C LYS A 109 -14.08 -8.63 -0.48
N ASP A 110 -14.73 -9.65 -1.02
CA ASP A 110 -14.32 -10.24 -2.29
C ASP A 110 -14.77 -9.33 -3.44
N VAL A 111 -13.81 -8.83 -4.20
CA VAL A 111 -14.00 -7.88 -5.30
C VAL A 111 -13.59 -8.46 -6.65
N ARG A 112 -13.35 -9.78 -6.73
CA ARG A 112 -12.93 -10.43 -7.98
C ARG A 112 -13.87 -10.12 -9.14
N THR A 113 -15.18 -10.28 -8.92
CA THR A 113 -16.19 -10.01 -9.95
C THR A 113 -16.14 -8.57 -10.46
N ARG A 114 -15.92 -7.59 -9.56
CA ARG A 114 -15.78 -6.18 -9.90
C ARG A 114 -14.57 -5.94 -10.81
N HIS A 115 -13.43 -6.54 -10.48
CA HIS A 115 -12.22 -6.39 -11.29
C HIS A 115 -12.35 -7.05 -12.66
N ILE A 116 -12.96 -8.23 -12.73
CA ILE A 116 -13.23 -8.92 -14.02
C ILE A 116 -14.17 -8.09 -14.89
N GLN A 117 -15.25 -7.54 -14.33
CA GLN A 117 -16.16 -6.67 -15.08
C GLN A 117 -15.47 -5.42 -15.61
N LYS A 118 -14.61 -4.77 -14.80
CA LYS A 118 -13.82 -3.61 -15.22
C LYS A 118 -12.87 -3.97 -16.38
N TYR A 119 -12.22 -5.14 -16.31
CA TYR A 119 -11.36 -5.64 -17.38
C TYR A 119 -12.13 -5.88 -18.68
N MET A 120 -13.26 -6.60 -18.61
CA MET A 120 -14.10 -6.89 -19.78
C MET A 120 -14.67 -5.62 -20.44
N ALA A 121 -14.85 -4.55 -19.67
CA ALA A 121 -15.31 -3.25 -20.16
C ALA A 121 -14.19 -2.36 -20.73
N THR A 122 -12.92 -2.76 -20.64
CA THR A 122 -11.77 -1.96 -21.07
C THR A 122 -11.03 -2.64 -22.23
N PRO A 123 -11.35 -2.31 -23.50
CA PRO A 123 -10.66 -2.87 -24.65
C PRO A 123 -9.15 -2.63 -24.59
N GLY A 124 -8.35 -3.68 -24.87
CA GLY A 124 -6.88 -3.58 -24.91
C GLY A 124 -6.19 -3.60 -23.54
N ALA A 125 -6.93 -3.71 -22.43
CA ALA A 125 -6.33 -3.88 -21.11
C ALA A 125 -5.55 -5.21 -20.99
N ALA A 126 -4.51 -5.22 -20.16
CA ALA A 126 -3.83 -6.45 -19.78
C ALA A 126 -4.73 -7.30 -18.85
N GLU A 127 -4.65 -8.62 -18.96
CA GLU A 127 -5.40 -9.54 -18.10
C GLU A 127 -5.03 -9.33 -16.61
N PRO A 128 -5.99 -9.10 -15.71
CA PRO A 128 -5.71 -8.87 -14.29
C PRO A 128 -5.34 -10.16 -13.56
N GLU A 129 -4.45 -10.07 -12.56
CA GLU A 129 -3.98 -11.22 -11.76
C GLU A 129 -5.13 -12.05 -11.16
N CYS A 130 -6.23 -11.39 -10.78
CA CYS A 130 -7.38 -12.03 -10.13
C CYS A 130 -8.15 -13.02 -11.03
N MET A 131 -7.94 -13.00 -12.36
CA MET A 131 -8.56 -13.96 -13.29
C MET A 131 -8.20 -15.40 -12.92
N GLN A 132 -6.95 -15.60 -12.49
CA GLN A 132 -6.38 -16.92 -12.17
C GLN A 132 -6.57 -17.32 -10.70
N LEU A 133 -7.28 -16.50 -9.91
CA LEU A 133 -7.50 -16.73 -8.48
C LEU A 133 -8.96 -17.07 -8.20
N GLU A 134 -9.21 -17.84 -7.14
CA GLU A 134 -10.58 -18.14 -6.68
C GLU A 134 -11.27 -16.89 -6.11
N LYS A 135 -10.50 -16.04 -5.41
CA LYS A 135 -10.96 -14.83 -4.73
C LYS A 135 -10.03 -13.67 -5.01
N ASP A 136 -10.52 -12.46 -4.80
CA ASP A 136 -9.68 -11.25 -4.77
C ASP A 136 -10.15 -10.38 -3.62
N MET A 137 -9.44 -10.45 -2.50
CA MET A 137 -9.84 -9.80 -1.26
C MET A 137 -9.37 -8.35 -1.23
N ALA A 138 -10.32 -7.43 -1.12
CA ALA A 138 -10.09 -6.07 -0.68
C ALA A 138 -10.18 -5.99 0.86
N VAL A 139 -9.40 -5.08 1.44
CA VAL A 139 -9.40 -4.77 2.87
C VAL A 139 -9.75 -3.30 3.11
N TRP A 140 -10.40 -3.03 4.23
CA TRP A 140 -10.72 -1.69 4.69
C TRP A 140 -10.43 -1.56 6.18
N GLY A 141 -9.96 -0.38 6.59
CA GLY A 141 -9.80 0.01 7.98
C GLY A 141 -8.81 1.16 8.14
N PRO A 142 -8.57 1.65 9.36
CA PRO A 142 -7.80 2.86 9.58
C PRO A 142 -6.36 2.70 9.09
N MET A 143 -5.89 3.72 8.38
CA MET A 143 -4.52 3.87 7.89
C MET A 143 -3.76 4.90 8.74
N TYR A 144 -2.46 4.67 8.89
CA TYR A 144 -1.52 5.57 9.54
C TYR A 144 -0.22 5.60 8.75
N PHE A 145 0.24 6.79 8.38
CA PHE A 145 1.46 6.98 7.62
C PHE A 145 2.28 8.11 8.24
N VAL A 146 3.60 8.05 8.09
CA VAL A 146 4.53 9.02 8.68
C VAL A 146 5.41 9.62 7.58
N ALA A 147 6.17 10.66 7.92
CA ALA A 147 7.22 11.15 7.03
C ALA A 147 8.32 10.09 6.83
N LEU A 148 9.11 10.22 5.77
CA LEU A 148 10.16 9.24 5.46
C LEU A 148 11.19 9.12 6.58
N GLU A 149 11.61 10.26 7.13
CA GLU A 149 12.56 10.38 8.24
C GLU A 149 12.05 9.75 9.55
N ASP A 150 10.74 9.64 9.68
CA ASP A 150 10.04 9.06 10.83
C ASP A 150 9.68 7.59 10.61
N SER A 151 9.98 7.03 9.43
CA SER A 151 9.69 5.65 9.09
C SER A 151 10.54 4.66 9.92
N PHE A 152 10.03 3.44 10.11
CA PHE A 152 10.74 2.40 10.84
C PHE A 152 11.73 1.67 9.91
N VAL A 153 13.02 1.72 10.22
CA VAL A 153 14.06 1.10 9.37
C VAL A 153 14.15 -0.40 9.63
N ILE A 154 14.13 -1.20 8.57
CA ILE A 154 14.38 -2.65 8.60
C ILE A 154 15.77 -2.91 8.03
N SER A 155 16.64 -3.53 8.82
CA SER A 155 17.97 -3.98 8.40
C SER A 155 18.11 -5.50 8.48
N ASP A 156 19.13 -6.04 7.83
CA ASP A 156 19.44 -7.48 7.88
C ASP A 156 19.79 -7.93 9.31
N GLU A 157 20.47 -7.07 10.08
CA GLU A 157 20.81 -7.30 11.49
C GLU A 157 19.55 -7.39 12.35
N LEU A 158 18.61 -6.46 12.16
CA LEU A 158 17.35 -6.46 12.90
C LEU A 158 16.51 -7.71 12.58
N LEU A 159 16.41 -8.08 11.30
CA LEU A 159 15.71 -9.31 10.88
C LEU A 159 16.33 -10.54 11.52
N LYS A 160 17.66 -10.62 11.57
CA LYS A 160 18.38 -11.71 12.22
C LYS A 160 18.17 -11.73 13.74
N GLU A 161 18.22 -10.58 14.39
CA GLU A 161 17.98 -10.43 15.84
C GLU A 161 16.57 -10.91 16.22
N TRP A 162 15.58 -10.58 15.39
CA TRP A 162 14.18 -10.94 15.59
C TRP A 162 13.80 -12.34 15.05
N ASP A 163 14.78 -13.15 14.65
CA ASP A 163 14.59 -14.50 14.10
C ASP A 163 13.68 -14.55 12.84
N TYR A 164 13.80 -13.54 11.97
CA TYR A 164 13.19 -13.52 10.64
C TYR A 164 14.19 -13.93 9.56
N LYS A 165 13.76 -14.83 8.68
CA LYS A 165 14.53 -15.23 7.50
C LYS A 165 14.38 -14.19 6.39
N GLY A 166 15.48 -13.88 5.71
CA GLY A 166 15.47 -13.03 4.53
C GLY A 166 16.55 -11.95 4.57
N ARG A 167 16.46 -11.02 3.62
CA ARG A 167 17.24 -9.78 3.59
C ARG A 167 16.29 -8.62 3.35
N ALA A 168 16.67 -7.42 3.77
CA ALA A 168 15.95 -6.16 3.60
C ALA A 168 15.98 -5.69 2.13
N THR A 169 15.37 -6.49 1.25
CA THR A 169 15.25 -6.24 -0.19
C THR A 169 13.78 -6.08 -0.59
N ARG A 170 13.50 -5.65 -1.82
CA ARG A 170 12.12 -5.54 -2.35
C ARG A 170 11.34 -6.86 -2.25
N GLN A 171 12.03 -8.01 -2.21
CA GLN A 171 11.44 -9.35 -2.13
C GLN A 171 11.18 -9.82 -0.70
N LEU A 172 11.50 -9.01 0.33
CA LEU A 172 11.25 -9.36 1.73
C LEU A 172 9.77 -9.66 1.95
N LYS A 173 9.48 -10.86 2.43
CA LYS A 173 8.15 -11.29 2.89
C LYS A 173 8.26 -11.64 4.36
N ALA A 174 7.61 -10.84 5.21
CA ALA A 174 7.62 -11.05 6.65
C ALA A 174 6.20 -10.92 7.22
N VAL A 175 5.91 -11.74 8.22
CA VAL A 175 4.73 -11.57 9.09
C VAL A 175 5.26 -11.35 10.50
N PHE A 176 5.22 -10.11 10.95
CA PHE A 176 5.70 -9.71 12.26
C PHE A 176 4.74 -10.22 13.34
N ARG A 177 5.31 -10.87 14.36
CA ARG A 177 4.59 -11.39 15.53
C ARG A 177 4.24 -10.21 16.44
N GLU A 178 3.31 -10.43 17.36
CA GLU A 178 2.75 -9.39 18.23
C GLU A 178 3.81 -8.50 18.90
N GLU A 179 4.87 -9.11 19.48
CA GLU A 179 5.97 -8.38 20.11
C GLU A 179 6.63 -7.37 19.16
N HIS A 180 7.15 -7.84 18.02
CA HIS A 180 7.82 -6.98 17.04
C HIS A 180 6.85 -6.02 16.34
N LEU A 181 5.61 -6.44 16.12
CA LEU A 181 4.55 -5.57 15.62
C LEU A 181 4.31 -4.40 16.58
N ASN A 182 4.23 -4.65 17.89
CA ASN A 182 4.02 -3.59 18.87
C ASN A 182 5.19 -2.60 18.91
N ILE A 183 6.43 -3.06 18.67
CA ILE A 183 7.60 -2.17 18.52
C ILE A 183 7.43 -1.28 17.29
N ILE A 184 7.09 -1.86 16.13
CA ILE A 184 6.89 -1.11 14.88
C ILE A 184 5.74 -0.10 15.03
N LEU A 185 4.58 -0.55 15.51
CA LEU A 185 3.41 0.31 15.72
C LEU A 185 3.69 1.38 16.78
N GLY A 186 4.40 1.04 17.85
CA GLY A 186 4.80 1.98 18.89
C GLY A 186 5.69 3.09 18.34
N HIS A 187 6.68 2.74 17.51
CA HIS A 187 7.50 3.72 16.79
C HIS A 187 6.64 4.62 15.91
N LEU A 188 5.83 4.05 15.00
CA LEU A 188 5.02 4.84 14.06
C LEU A 188 4.00 5.74 14.78
N ASN A 189 3.33 5.23 15.81
CA ASN A 189 2.34 5.99 16.58
C ASN A 189 2.96 7.09 17.46
N SER A 190 4.28 7.03 17.72
CA SER A 190 5.00 8.11 18.40
C SER A 190 5.29 9.31 17.49
N LYS A 191 5.07 9.17 16.18
CA LYS A 191 5.34 10.17 15.15
C LYS A 191 4.06 10.81 14.64
N LYS A 192 4.16 11.95 13.96
CA LYS A 192 2.98 12.62 13.40
C LYS A 192 2.33 11.75 12.33
N ASN A 193 1.01 11.57 12.40
CA ASN A 193 0.25 10.97 11.31
C ASN A 193 0.16 11.95 10.14
N MET A 194 0.66 11.53 8.99
CA MET A 194 0.76 12.30 7.75
C MET A 194 -0.26 11.83 6.69
N ILE A 195 -1.29 11.07 7.07
CA ILE A 195 -2.27 10.52 6.11
C ILE A 195 -2.96 11.60 5.27
N GLU A 196 -3.17 12.80 5.83
CA GLU A 196 -3.81 13.91 5.11
C GLU A 196 -2.91 14.47 4.01
N GLU A 197 -1.60 14.59 4.30
CA GLU A 197 -0.58 14.98 3.34
C GLU A 197 -0.43 13.93 2.24
N TYR A 198 -0.45 12.64 2.58
CA TYR A 198 -0.46 11.55 1.58
C TYR A 198 -1.65 11.64 0.63
N VAL A 199 -2.86 11.95 1.15
CA VAL A 199 -4.05 12.16 0.32
C VAL A 199 -3.87 13.39 -0.57
N ALA A 200 -3.41 14.52 -0.01
CA ALA A 200 -3.23 15.77 -0.76
C ALA A 200 -2.23 15.60 -1.93
N THR A 201 -1.06 15.01 -1.69
CA THR A 201 -0.07 14.75 -2.75
C THR A 201 -0.63 13.86 -3.86
N VAL A 202 -1.44 12.88 -3.50
CA VAL A 202 -2.09 11.99 -4.46
C VAL A 202 -3.16 12.72 -5.29
N GLU A 203 -3.90 13.66 -4.69
CA GLU A 203 -4.87 14.53 -5.35
C GLU A 203 -4.16 15.46 -6.35
N GLU A 204 -3.07 16.11 -5.94
CA GLU A 204 -2.23 16.96 -6.81
C GLU A 204 -1.72 16.19 -8.04
N TYR A 205 -1.25 14.95 -7.86
CA TYR A 205 -0.80 14.12 -8.98
C TYR A 205 -1.92 13.74 -9.95
N LYS A 206 -3.14 13.54 -9.45
CA LYS A 206 -4.30 13.28 -10.33
C LYS A 206 -4.68 14.50 -11.14
N GLU A 207 -4.65 15.68 -10.55
CA GLU A 207 -4.97 16.94 -11.23
C GLU A 207 -3.94 17.25 -12.33
N ALA A 208 -2.64 17.13 -12.03
CA ALA A 208 -1.58 17.34 -13.01
C ALA A 208 -1.66 16.38 -14.21
N LEU A 209 -2.09 15.13 -13.99
CA LEU A 209 -2.33 14.15 -15.04
C LEU A 209 -3.47 14.57 -15.98
N VAL A 210 -4.60 14.99 -15.43
CA VAL A 210 -5.77 15.44 -16.21
C VAL A 210 -5.42 16.64 -17.08
N GLU A 211 -4.69 17.63 -16.54
CA GLU A 211 -4.24 18.79 -17.30
C GLU A 211 -3.31 18.40 -18.46
N SER A 212 -2.46 17.39 -18.28
CA SER A 212 -1.55 16.92 -19.33
C SER A 212 -2.26 16.17 -20.46
N ASP A 213 -3.30 15.38 -20.16
CA ASP A 213 -4.08 14.65 -21.16
C ASP A 213 -4.91 15.60 -22.03
N ASP A 214 -5.50 16.63 -21.43
CA ASP A 214 -6.28 17.65 -22.14
C ASP A 214 -5.38 18.51 -23.06
N ALA A 215 -4.17 18.85 -22.62
CA ALA A 215 -3.21 19.59 -23.44
C ALA A 215 -2.74 18.80 -24.68
N THR A 216 -2.66 17.46 -24.56
CA THR A 216 -2.18 16.59 -25.65
C THR A 216 -3.27 16.28 -26.68
N GLN A 217 -4.55 16.35 -26.30
CA GLN A 217 -5.70 16.22 -27.22
C GLN A 217 -6.05 17.53 -27.95
N SER A 218 -5.44 18.65 -27.55
CA SER A 218 -5.68 19.99 -28.09
C SER A 218 -4.71 20.43 -29.20
N THR A 219 -3.77 19.56 -29.58
CA THR A 219 -2.73 19.78 -30.62
C THR A 219 -2.82 18.75 -31.73
#